data_AF-A0AAU6HZW2-F1
#
_entry.id   AF-A0AAU6HZW2-F1
#
_cell.length_a   1.000
_cell.length_b   1.000
_cell.length_c   1.000
_cell.angle_alpha   90.00
_cell.angle_beta   90.00
_cell.angle_gamma   90.00
#
_symmetry.space_group_name_H-M   'P 1'
#
loop_
_entity.id
_entity.type
_entity.pdbx_description
1 polymer ?
#
loop_
_entity_poly.entity_id
_entity_poly.type
_entity_poly.pdbx_seq_one_letter_code
_entity_poly.pdbx_strand_id
1 'polypeptide(L)'
;MESQHSSSAPGSAETLRRQTRTRRDAHARLEFVMSDPAVRRLGQEIQEHEFHLGTLMSEMYQAEAERWERALREGDTDLFGQICSGKHGAHGRACLLDREHDADGGPHWGKTADGRPIAWLGTAPDDD
;
A
#
# COMPACT_ATOMS: atom_id res chain seq x y z
N MET A 1 45.00 -35.91 -13.62
CA MET A 1 44.52 -34.98 -14.65
C MET A 1 43.26 -35.57 -15.24
N GLU A 2 42.09 -35.21 -14.71
CA GLU A 2 40.81 -35.44 -15.37
C GLU A 2 39.97 -34.17 -15.18
N SER A 3 39.76 -33.49 -16.31
CA SER A 3 38.83 -32.38 -16.47
C SER A 3 37.41 -32.91 -16.37
N GLN A 4 36.58 -32.31 -15.53
CA GLN A 4 35.13 -32.48 -15.63
C GLN A 4 34.48 -31.16 -16.00
N HIS A 5 33.76 -31.25 -17.11
CA HIS A 5 33.09 -30.19 -17.83
C HIS A 5 31.97 -29.55 -17.01
N SER A 6 31.89 -28.23 -17.19
CA SER A 6 30.74 -27.38 -16.93
C SER A 6 29.44 -27.96 -17.53
N SER A 7 28.37 -28.02 -16.73
CA SER A 7 26.99 -28.23 -17.20
C SER A 7 26.08 -27.26 -16.48
N SER A 8 26.10 -25.99 -16.92
CA SER A 8 25.13 -24.98 -16.52
C SER A 8 23.73 -25.37 -17.02
N ALA A 9 22.78 -25.48 -16.09
CA ALA A 9 21.41 -25.90 -16.35
C ALA A 9 20.68 -25.01 -17.39
N PRO A 10 20.27 -25.53 -18.55
CA PRO A 10 19.53 -24.75 -19.57
C PRO A 10 18.08 -24.40 -19.18
N GLY A 11 17.52 -25.08 -18.17
CA GLY A 11 16.12 -24.87 -17.74
C GLY A 11 15.87 -23.59 -16.92
N SER A 12 16.90 -22.98 -16.33
CA SER A 12 16.75 -21.76 -15.50
C SER A 12 16.53 -20.51 -16.35
N ALA A 13 17.31 -20.36 -17.43
CA ALA A 13 17.25 -19.19 -18.31
C ALA A 13 15.94 -19.12 -19.11
N GLU A 14 15.41 -20.26 -19.55
CA GLU A 14 14.13 -20.31 -20.27
C GLU A 14 12.93 -20.06 -19.34
N THR A 15 12.98 -20.59 -18.11
CA THR A 15 11.98 -20.30 -17.06
C THR A 15 11.97 -18.82 -16.70
N LEU A 16 13.14 -18.21 -16.47
CA LEU A 16 13.28 -16.78 -16.21
C LEU A 16 12.72 -15.95 -17.37
N ARG A 17 13.07 -16.26 -18.62
CA ARG A 17 12.53 -15.57 -19.80
C ARG A 17 11.01 -15.68 -19.90
N ARG A 18 10.45 -16.86 -19.63
CA ARG A 18 8.99 -17.09 -19.64
C ARG A 18 8.29 -16.32 -18.51
N GLN A 19 8.86 -16.28 -17.32
CA GLN A 19 8.36 -15.49 -16.19
C GLN A 19 8.41 -13.99 -16.48
N THR A 20 9.54 -13.48 -17.02
CA THR A 20 9.67 -12.07 -17.41
C THR A 20 8.66 -11.69 -18.49
N ARG A 21 8.45 -12.55 -19.50
CA ARG A 21 7.44 -12.31 -20.54
C ARG A 21 6.03 -12.28 -19.97
N THR A 22 5.68 -13.25 -19.14
CA THR A 22 4.35 -13.33 -18.49
C THR A 22 4.10 -12.10 -17.60
N ARG A 23 5.11 -11.67 -16.83
CA ARG A 23 5.03 -10.45 -16.02
C ARG A 23 4.87 -9.21 -16.88
N ARG A 24 5.62 -9.10 -17.98
CA ARG A 24 5.50 -7.98 -18.93
C ARG A 24 4.11 -7.93 -19.57
N ASP A 25 3.54 -9.08 -19.92
CA ASP A 25 2.18 -9.16 -20.47
C ASP A 25 1.13 -8.74 -19.44
N ALA A 26 1.30 -9.15 -18.16
CA ALA A 26 0.42 -8.72 -17.07
C ALA A 26 0.52 -7.21 -16.81
N HIS A 27 1.74 -6.65 -16.78
CA HIS A 27 1.96 -5.21 -16.64
C HIS A 27 1.32 -4.43 -17.79
N ALA A 28 1.49 -4.86 -19.04
CA ALA A 28 0.89 -4.20 -20.20
C ALA A 28 -0.65 -4.23 -20.15
N ARG A 29 -1.25 -5.32 -19.66
CA ARG A 29 -2.70 -5.39 -19.44
C ARG A 29 -3.17 -4.46 -18.33
N LEU A 30 -2.44 -4.39 -17.23
CA LEU A 30 -2.71 -3.45 -16.14
C LEU A 30 -2.57 -2.00 -16.65
N GLU A 31 -1.50 -1.66 -17.34
CA GLU A 31 -1.30 -0.34 -17.94
C GLU A 31 -2.44 0.02 -18.90
N PHE A 32 -2.89 -0.92 -19.73
CA PHE A 32 -4.03 -0.72 -20.62
C PHE A 32 -5.31 -0.40 -19.83
N VAL A 33 -5.65 -1.21 -18.81
CA VAL A 33 -6.83 -0.95 -17.94
C VAL A 33 -6.70 0.37 -17.20
N MET A 34 -5.54 0.65 -16.61
CA MET A 34 -5.28 1.89 -15.86
C MET A 34 -5.23 3.13 -16.77
N SER A 35 -4.99 2.95 -18.07
CA SER A 35 -5.06 4.03 -19.06
C SER A 35 -6.48 4.38 -19.51
N ASP A 36 -7.46 3.51 -19.21
CA ASP A 36 -8.86 3.76 -19.52
C ASP A 36 -9.33 5.06 -18.84
N PRO A 37 -9.89 6.03 -19.59
CA PRO A 37 -10.35 7.29 -19.03
C PRO A 37 -11.38 7.12 -17.90
N ALA A 38 -12.23 6.10 -17.96
CA ALA A 38 -13.21 5.81 -16.92
C ALA A 38 -12.54 5.32 -15.64
N VAL A 39 -11.52 4.46 -15.74
CA VAL A 39 -10.73 4.00 -14.59
C VAL A 39 -9.98 5.17 -13.97
N ARG A 40 -9.38 6.04 -14.78
CA ARG A 40 -8.69 7.25 -14.29
C ARG A 40 -9.63 8.20 -13.57
N ARG A 41 -10.82 8.44 -14.13
CA ARG A 41 -11.83 9.31 -13.51
C ARG A 41 -12.32 8.73 -12.19
N LEU A 42 -12.65 7.44 -12.13
CA LEU A 42 -13.04 6.78 -10.87
C LEU A 42 -11.91 6.84 -9.83
N GLY A 43 -10.66 6.66 -10.24
CA GLY A 43 -9.52 6.81 -9.33
C GLY A 43 -9.39 8.23 -8.76
N GLN A 44 -9.68 9.26 -9.55
CA GLN A 44 -9.72 10.65 -9.08
C GLN A 44 -10.88 10.89 -8.11
N GLU A 45 -12.10 10.42 -8.45
CA GLU A 45 -13.28 10.51 -7.58
C GLU A 45 -13.03 9.82 -6.24
N ILE A 46 -12.46 8.61 -6.24
CA ILE A 46 -12.07 7.89 -5.02
C ILE A 46 -11.09 8.73 -4.21
N GLN A 47 -10.03 9.23 -4.83
CA GLN A 47 -9.02 10.05 -4.14
C GLN A 47 -9.63 11.31 -3.52
N GLU A 48 -10.53 11.98 -4.22
CA GLU A 48 -11.26 13.15 -3.70
C GLU A 48 -12.10 12.79 -2.48
N HIS A 49 -12.83 11.68 -2.54
CA HIS A 49 -13.60 11.17 -1.41
C HIS A 49 -12.71 10.77 -0.22
N GLU A 50 -11.58 10.11 -0.46
CA GLU A 50 -10.62 9.75 0.58
C GLU A 50 -10.08 10.99 1.32
N PHE A 51 -9.74 12.06 0.58
CA PHE A 51 -9.30 13.32 1.18
C PHE A 51 -10.42 14.07 1.90
N HIS A 52 -11.62 14.10 1.34
CA HIS A 52 -12.77 14.73 1.96
C HIS A 52 -13.10 14.06 3.29
N LEU A 53 -13.19 12.73 3.30
CA LEU A 53 -13.46 11.95 4.50
C LEU A 53 -12.31 12.09 5.52
N GLY A 54 -11.06 12.06 5.06
CA GLY A 54 -9.90 12.30 5.93
C GLY A 54 -9.97 13.65 6.63
N THR A 55 -10.40 14.69 5.92
CA THR A 55 -10.60 16.03 6.48
C THR A 55 -11.68 16.02 7.56
N LEU A 56 -12.86 15.44 7.28
CA LEU A 56 -13.95 15.34 8.25
C LEU A 56 -13.54 14.58 9.51
N MET A 57 -12.75 13.51 9.36
CA MET A 57 -12.28 12.68 10.46
C MET A 57 -11.14 13.32 11.28
N SER A 58 -10.48 14.36 10.75
CA SER A 58 -9.33 14.99 11.43
C SER A 58 -9.69 15.63 12.76
N GLU A 59 -10.89 16.19 12.87
CA GLU A 59 -11.39 16.76 14.13
C GLU A 59 -11.64 15.67 15.18
N MET A 60 -12.15 14.52 14.74
CA MET A 60 -12.44 13.38 15.62
C MET A 60 -11.16 12.70 16.12
N TYR A 61 -10.11 12.63 15.29
CA TYR A 61 -8.87 11.92 15.59
C TYR A 61 -7.67 12.83 15.88
N GLN A 62 -7.94 14.03 16.40
CA GLN A 62 -6.88 14.98 16.72
C GLN A 62 -5.88 14.40 17.75
N ALA A 63 -6.37 13.67 18.75
CA ALA A 63 -5.53 13.11 19.81
C ALA A 63 -4.55 12.05 19.24
N GLU A 64 -5.02 11.22 18.32
CA GLU A 64 -4.23 10.23 17.61
C GLU A 64 -3.19 10.90 16.70
N ALA A 65 -3.57 12.00 16.03
CA ALA A 65 -2.67 12.82 15.24
C ALA A 65 -1.51 13.37 16.08
N GLU A 66 -1.81 13.94 17.24
CA GLU A 66 -0.84 14.52 18.16
C GLU A 66 0.10 13.45 18.75
N ARG A 67 -0.45 12.26 19.06
CA ARG A 67 0.35 11.10 19.49
C ARG A 67 1.35 10.67 18.43
N TRP A 68 0.92 10.60 17.16
CA TRP A 68 1.79 10.25 16.04
C TRP A 68 2.87 11.28 15.76
N GLU A 69 2.53 12.57 15.81
CA GLU A 69 3.50 13.65 15.66
C GLU A 69 4.54 13.65 16.78
N ARG A 70 4.11 13.33 18.02
CA ARG A 70 5.03 13.13 19.14
C ARG A 70 5.98 11.95 18.87
N ALA A 71 5.45 10.80 18.46
CA ALA A 71 6.27 9.63 18.14
C ALA A 71 7.34 9.92 17.08
N LEU A 72 6.98 10.68 16.02
CA LEU A 72 7.94 11.11 14.99
C LEU A 72 9.05 12.00 15.56
N ARG A 73 8.71 12.95 16.44
CA ARG A 73 9.71 13.84 17.07
C ARG A 73 10.61 13.11 18.05
N GLU A 74 10.06 12.15 18.78
CA GLU A 74 10.75 11.43 19.86
C GLU A 74 11.48 10.16 19.36
N GLY A 75 11.23 9.75 18.10
CA GLY A 75 11.78 8.53 17.54
C GLY A 75 11.17 7.27 18.14
N ASP A 76 9.94 7.35 18.65
CA ASP A 76 9.20 6.21 19.19
C ASP A 76 8.69 5.33 18.05
N THR A 77 9.48 4.32 17.70
CA THR A 77 9.17 3.39 16.62
C THR A 77 8.17 2.32 17.00
N ASP A 78 7.91 2.11 18.29
CA ASP A 78 6.98 1.06 18.73
C ASP A 78 5.55 1.38 18.27
N LEU A 79 5.22 2.67 18.22
CA LEU A 79 3.95 3.18 17.70
C LEU A 79 3.81 2.94 16.19
N PHE A 80 4.92 2.93 15.44
CA PHE A 80 4.93 2.60 14.00
C PHE A 80 4.81 1.09 13.73
N GLY A 81 5.06 0.25 14.74
CA GLY A 81 4.85 -1.19 14.67
C GLY A 81 3.39 -1.62 14.82
N GLN A 82 2.50 -0.72 15.27
CA GLN A 82 1.07 -0.95 15.40
C GLN A 82 0.38 -0.78 14.03
N ILE A 83 0.62 -1.75 13.15
CA ILE A 83 0.03 -1.76 11.80
C ILE A 83 -1.23 -2.62 11.83
N CYS A 84 -2.31 -2.14 11.21
CA CYS A 84 -3.49 -2.96 10.92
C CYS A 84 -3.09 -4.21 10.13
N SER A 85 -3.38 -5.38 10.69
CA SER A 85 -3.15 -6.64 9.98
C SER A 85 -3.99 -6.65 8.70
N GLY A 86 -3.37 -6.88 7.56
CA GLY A 86 -4.10 -7.03 6.31
C GLY A 86 -4.32 -5.75 5.49
N LYS A 87 -3.75 -4.62 5.93
CA LYS A 87 -4.14 -3.29 5.41
C LYS A 87 -2.99 -2.30 5.40
N HIS A 88 -1.84 -2.73 4.89
CA HIS A 88 -0.76 -1.81 4.56
C HIS A 88 -1.31 -0.77 3.59
N GLY A 89 -1.51 0.46 4.07
CA GLY A 89 -2.19 1.51 3.34
C GLY A 89 -1.62 1.59 1.94
N ALA A 90 -2.42 1.21 0.94
CA ALA A 90 -1.95 1.08 -0.42
C ALA A 90 -1.17 2.35 -0.78
N HIS A 91 0.08 2.22 -1.21
CA HIS A 91 0.97 3.33 -1.58
C HIS A 91 1.68 4.09 -0.44
N GLY A 92 1.93 3.48 0.72
CA GLY A 92 2.77 4.08 1.77
C GLY A 92 2.00 5.01 2.71
N ARG A 93 0.73 4.70 2.95
CA ARG A 93 -0.12 5.42 3.91
C ARG A 93 -0.02 4.76 5.28
N ALA A 94 0.32 5.52 6.31
CA ALA A 94 0.35 5.06 7.69
C ALA A 94 -1.02 5.27 8.33
N CYS A 95 -1.59 4.20 8.91
CA CYS A 95 -2.79 4.33 9.73
C CYS A 95 -2.40 4.90 11.10
N LEU A 96 -3.15 5.91 11.56
CA LEU A 96 -2.88 6.59 12.84
C LEU A 96 -3.76 6.10 13.99
N LEU A 97 -4.72 5.22 13.67
CA LEU A 97 -5.67 4.63 14.61
C LEU A 97 -5.11 3.35 15.25
N ASP A 98 -5.65 2.98 16.40
CA ASP A 98 -5.22 1.76 17.13
C ASP A 98 -5.59 0.49 16.38
N ARG A 99 -4.81 -0.58 16.55
CA ARG A 99 -4.92 -1.83 15.79
C ARG A 99 -6.32 -2.47 15.81
N GLU A 100 -7.09 -2.27 16.88
CA GLU A 100 -8.44 -2.82 17.03
C GLU A 100 -9.56 -2.00 16.36
N HIS A 101 -9.28 -0.81 15.81
CA HIS A 101 -10.31 0.04 15.20
C HIS A 101 -11.01 -0.60 13.99
N ASP A 102 -10.36 -1.59 13.37
CA ASP A 102 -10.88 -2.34 12.24
C ASP A 102 -12.07 -3.25 12.59
N ALA A 103 -12.26 -3.59 13.87
CA ALA A 103 -13.28 -4.55 14.32
C ALA A 103 -14.71 -4.13 13.93
N ASP A 104 -14.95 -2.82 13.78
CA ASP A 104 -16.24 -2.25 13.42
C ASP A 104 -16.41 -1.98 11.92
N GLY A 105 -15.41 -2.35 11.10
CA GLY A 105 -15.42 -2.09 9.64
C GLY A 105 -15.30 -0.61 9.28
N GLY A 106 -14.81 0.22 10.22
CA GLY A 106 -14.61 1.64 10.03
C GLY A 106 -13.52 1.97 9.00
N PRO A 107 -13.53 3.19 8.44
CA PRO A 107 -12.45 3.66 7.58
C PRO A 107 -11.14 3.82 8.36
N HIS A 108 -10.04 3.49 7.71
CA HIS A 108 -8.73 3.90 8.19
C HIS A 108 -8.59 5.40 8.07
N TRP A 109 -7.77 5.95 8.96
CA TRP A 109 -7.41 7.35 8.90
C TRP A 109 -5.91 7.52 9.03
N GLY A 110 -5.38 8.50 8.31
CA GLY A 110 -4.02 8.95 8.51
C GLY A 110 -3.64 10.18 7.72
N LYS A 111 -2.34 10.36 7.51
CA LYS A 111 -1.78 11.49 6.75
C LYS A 111 -0.91 10.98 5.60
N THR A 112 -0.98 11.67 4.47
CA THR A 112 -0.04 11.50 3.35
C THR A 112 1.36 12.00 3.71
N ALA A 113 2.36 11.71 2.86
CA ALA A 113 3.74 12.16 3.09
C ALA A 113 3.90 13.68 3.18
N ASP A 114 3.03 14.45 2.52
CA ASP A 114 2.92 15.91 2.59
C ASP A 114 2.03 16.41 3.75
N GLY A 115 1.56 15.50 4.62
CA GLY A 115 0.83 15.83 5.84
C GLY A 115 -0.67 16.05 5.68
N ARG A 116 -1.25 15.80 4.50
CA ARG A 116 -2.69 15.98 4.26
C ARG A 116 -3.46 14.81 4.87
N PRO A 117 -4.60 15.05 5.54
CA PRO A 117 -5.39 13.99 6.11
C PRO A 117 -6.07 13.17 5.01
N ILE A 118 -6.14 11.86 5.20
CA ILE A 118 -6.73 10.91 4.25
C ILE A 118 -7.43 9.79 5.00
N ALA A 119 -8.57 9.35 4.49
CA ALA A 119 -9.27 8.18 4.99
C ALA A 119 -9.56 7.20 3.86
N TRP A 120 -9.45 5.88 4.12
CA TRP A 120 -9.63 4.86 3.09
C TRP A 120 -10.32 3.61 3.63
N LEU A 121 -10.94 2.86 2.73
CA LEU A 121 -11.59 1.58 3.00
C LEU A 121 -10.93 0.48 2.17
N GLY A 122 -10.77 -0.71 2.76
CA GLY A 122 -10.28 -1.90 2.06
C GLY A 122 -8.98 -2.46 2.63
N THR A 123 -8.63 -3.66 2.17
CA THR A 123 -7.39 -4.38 2.47
C THR A 123 -6.33 -4.10 1.43
N ALA A 124 -5.05 -4.28 1.78
CA ALA A 124 -4.04 -4.38 0.75
C ALA A 124 -4.32 -5.66 -0.06
N PRO A 125 -4.14 -5.67 -1.39
CA PRO A 125 -4.30 -6.88 -2.19
C PRO A 125 -3.23 -7.95 -1.88
N ASP A 126 -2.28 -7.65 -1.00
CA ASP A 126 -1.09 -8.41 -0.66
C ASP A 126 -1.34 -9.49 0.42
N ASP A 127 -2.57 -9.59 0.93
CA ASP A 127 -2.88 -10.37 2.15
C ASP A 127 -3.44 -11.79 1.91
N ASP A 128 -3.29 -12.32 0.68
CA ASP A 128 -3.52 -13.73 0.32
C ASP A 128 -2.32 -14.35 -0.42
#